data_AF-A0A5S9MF63-F1
#
_entry.id   AF-A0A5S9MF63-F1
#
_cell.length_a   1.000
_cell.length_b   1.000
_cell.length_c   1.000
_cell.angle_alpha   90.00
_cell.angle_beta   90.00
_cell.angle_gamma   90.00
#
_symmetry.space_group_name_H-M   'P 1'
#
loop_
_entity.id
_entity.type
_entity.pdbx_description
1 polymer ?
#
loop_
_entity_poly.entity_id
_entity_poly.type
_entity_poly.pdbx_seq_one_letter_code
_entity_poly.pdbx_strand_id
1 'polypeptide(L)' 'MKNALSRVEKYLDDAVLAGYPRVSIIHGKGTGALRKGVQELLKQHRSVKNARFGEQGEGGSGVTIVELK' A
#
# COMPACT_ATOMS: atom_id res chain seq x y z
N MET A 1 -7.31 -13.15 -3.01
CA MET A 1 -6.33 -12.44 -2.14
C MET A 1 -4.91 -12.49 -2.70
N LYS A 2 -4.33 -13.67 -2.96
CA LYS A 2 -2.94 -13.80 -3.46
C LYS A 2 -2.64 -12.91 -4.68
N ASN A 3 -3.51 -12.91 -5.68
CA ASN A 3 -3.34 -12.08 -6.88
C ASN A 3 -3.43 -10.57 -6.62
N ALA A 4 -4.10 -10.14 -5.56
CA ALA A 4 -4.19 -8.71 -5.22
C ALA A 4 -2.91 -8.24 -4.54
N LEU A 5 -2.35 -9.05 -3.64
CA LEU A 5 -1.10 -8.73 -2.95
C LEU A 5 0.09 -8.75 -3.90
N SER A 6 0.17 -9.71 -4.83
CA SER A 6 1.22 -9.72 -5.85
C SER A 6 1.18 -8.50 -6.77
N ARG A 7 -0.02 -7.99 -7.08
CA ARG A 7 -0.18 -6.72 -7.84
C ARG A 7 0.31 -5.51 -7.03
N VAL A 8 0.07 -5.50 -5.73
CA VAL A 8 0.57 -4.43 -4.85
C VAL A 8 2.09 -4.49 -4.77
N GLU A 9 2.68 -5.67 -4.60
CA GLU A 9 4.13 -5.86 -4.56
C GLU A 9 4.78 -5.38 -5.86
N LYS A 10 4.30 -5.85 -7.02
CA LYS A 10 4.78 -5.36 -8.32
C LYS A 10 4.65 -3.84 -8.45
N TYR A 11 3.53 -3.26 -8.00
CA TYR A 11 3.33 -1.82 -8.05
C TYR A 11 4.33 -1.04 -7.18
N LEU A 12 4.71 -1.57 -6.02
CA LEU A 12 5.74 -0.96 -5.17
C LEU A 12 7.11 -1.00 -5.86
N ASP A 13 7.46 -2.11 -6.49
CA ASP A 13 8.71 -2.22 -7.25
C ASP A 13 8.74 -1.25 -8.43
N ASP A 14 7.66 -1.19 -9.21
CA ASP A 14 7.53 -0.24 -10.33
C ASP A 14 7.65 1.22 -9.83
N ALA A 15 7.05 1.54 -8.68
CA ALA A 15 7.09 2.88 -8.11
C ALA A 15 8.49 3.28 -7.61
N VAL A 16 9.23 2.33 -7.03
CA VAL A 16 10.63 2.52 -6.63
C VAL A 16 11.51 2.76 -7.85
N LEU A 17 11.34 1.96 -8.91
CA LEU A 17 12.09 2.14 -10.17
C LEU A 17 11.78 3.49 -10.84
N ALA A 18 10.54 3.95 -10.73
CA ALA A 18 10.11 5.27 -11.23
C ALA A 18 10.57 6.43 -10.33
N GLY A 19 11.19 6.16 -9.17
CA GLY A 19 11.66 7.19 -8.25
C GLY A 19 10.54 7.95 -7.54
N TYR A 20 9.35 7.35 -7.39
CA TYR A 20 8.27 8.00 -6.65
C TYR A 20 8.57 7.97 -5.15
N PRO A 21 8.57 9.12 -4.46
CA PRO A 21 8.82 9.15 -3.02
C PRO A 21 7.64 8.62 -2.20
N ARG A 22 6.43 8.59 -2.79
CA ARG A 22 5.19 8.28 -2.12
C ARG A 22 4.15 7.73 -3.09
N VAL A 23 3.40 6.73 -2.65
CA VAL A 23 2.26 6.15 -3.39
C VAL A 23 1.04 5.92 -2.50
N SER A 24 -0.11 5.66 -3.12
CA SER A 24 -1.36 5.33 -2.43
C SER A 24 -1.92 4.00 -2.94
N ILE A 25 -2.26 3.09 -2.02
CA ILE A 25 -2.89 1.81 -2.33
C ILE A 25 -4.36 1.89 -1.89
N ILE A 26 -5.27 1.87 -2.86
CA ILE A 26 -6.70 1.84 -2.62
C ILE A 26 -7.15 0.38 -2.55
N HIS A 27 -7.43 -0.10 -1.35
CA HIS A 27 -7.92 -1.46 -1.11
C HIS A 27 -9.41 -1.51 -0.71
N GLY A 28 -10.03 -0.34 -0.52
CA GLY A 28 -11.41 -0.23 -0.06
C GLY A 28 -11.57 -0.60 1.42
N LYS A 29 -12.77 -0.39 1.96
CA LYS A 29 -13.08 -0.69 3.37
C LYS A 29 -13.51 -2.15 3.54
N GLY A 30 -14.53 -2.59 2.79
CA GLY A 30 -14.98 -3.98 2.69
C GLY A 30 -15.02 -4.72 4.03
N THR A 31 -14.65 -6.01 4.01
CA THR A 31 -14.44 -6.83 5.21
C THR A 31 -13.12 -6.53 5.93
N GLY A 32 -12.30 -5.62 5.39
CA GLY A 32 -10.95 -5.33 5.89
C GLY A 32 -9.90 -6.40 5.56
N ALA A 33 -10.26 -7.50 4.88
CA ALA A 33 -9.33 -8.58 4.61
C ALA A 33 -8.18 -8.16 3.68
N LEU A 34 -8.47 -7.40 2.61
CA LEU A 34 -7.43 -6.85 1.73
C LEU A 34 -6.59 -5.79 2.44
N ARG A 35 -7.21 -4.92 3.24
CA ARG A 35 -6.50 -3.95 4.10
C ARG A 35 -5.47 -4.65 4.98
N LYS A 36 -5.85 -5.73 5.66
CA LYS A 36 -4.96 -6.49 6.53
C LYS A 36 -3.77 -7.07 5.74
N GLY A 37 -4.04 -7.74 4.62
CA GLY A 37 -2.98 -8.32 3.79
C GLY A 37 -2.03 -7.27 3.21
N VAL A 38 -2.55 -6.10 2.78
CA VAL A 38 -1.72 -4.99 2.31
C VAL A 38 -0.83 -4.45 3.43
N GLN A 39 -1.38 -4.25 4.63
CA GLN A 39 -0.60 -3.78 5.77
C GLN A 39 0.49 -4.77 6.19
N GLU A 40 0.22 -6.08 6.14
CA GLU A 40 1.22 -7.13 6.40
C GLU A 40 2.33 -7.15 5.35
N LEU A 41 1.97 -7.06 4.06
CA LEU A 41 2.93 -6.96 2.96
C LEU A 41 3.85 -5.75 3.11
N LEU A 42 3.26 -4.56 3.36
CA LEU A 42 4.02 -3.31 3.46
C LEU A 42 5.02 -3.30 4.62
N LYS A 43 4.69 -3.94 5.74
CA LYS A 43 5.60 -4.09 6.88
C LYS A 43 6.84 -4.92 6.55
N GLN A 44 6.74 -5.84 5.60
CA GLN A 44 7.83 -6.73 5.19
C GLN A 44 8.61 -6.23 3.97
N HIS A 45 8.05 -5.27 3.22
CA HIS A 45 8.63 -4.82 1.97
C HIS A 45 9.83 -3.90 2.19
N ARG A 46 11.03 -4.32 1.77
CA ARG A 46 12.32 -3.64 2.03
C ARG A 46 12.38 -2.18 1.55
N SER A 47 11.64 -1.83 0.50
CA SER A 47 11.63 -0.48 -0.09
C SER A 47 10.62 0.46 0.55
N VAL A 48 9.80 -0.04 1.48
CA VAL A 48 8.86 0.80 2.24
C VAL A 48 9.61 1.43 3.41
N LYS A 49 9.52 2.75 3.52
CA LYS A 49 10.04 3.54 4.64
C LYS A 49 8.99 3.67 5.73
N ASN A 50 7.76 3.98 5.35
CA ASN A 50 6.63 4.16 6.26
C ASN A 50 5.30 3.85 5.55
N ALA A 51 4.29 3.46 6.31
CA ALA A 51 2.94 3.27 5.81
C ALA A 51 1.90 3.69 6.86
N ARG A 52 0.87 4.43 6.42
CA ARG A 52 -0.26 4.85 7.26
C ARG A 52 -1.58 4.76 6.52
N PHE A 53 -2.70 4.76 7.23
CA PHE A 53 -3.99 4.94 6.57
C PHE A 53 -4.11 6.34 5.96
N GLY A 54 -4.93 6.46 4.93
CA GLY A 54 -5.30 7.75 4.37
C GLY A 54 -6.07 8.59 5.38
N GLU A 55 -5.87 9.90 5.32
CA GLU A 55 -6.69 10.90 6.02
C GLU A 55 -8.06 11.07 5.34
N GLN A 56 -8.94 11.90 5.91
CA GLN A 56 -10.30 12.10 5.40
C GLN A 56 -10.35 12.54 3.93
N GLY A 57 -9.39 13.36 3.47
CA GLY A 57 -9.26 13.78 2.07
C GLY A 57 -8.53 12.78 1.16
N GLU A 58 -7.96 11.71 1.72
CA GLU A 58 -7.19 10.70 1.00
C GLU A 58 -7.93 9.36 0.88
N GLY A 59 -9.20 9.29 1.30
CA GLY A 59 -10.04 8.08 1.29
C GLY A 59 -10.11 7.32 2.61
N GLY A 60 -9.50 7.85 3.67
CA GLY A 60 -9.58 7.29 5.02
C GLY A 60 -8.96 5.89 5.13
N SER A 61 -9.55 5.07 6.00
CA SER A 61 -9.12 3.67 6.22
C SER A 61 -9.32 2.71 5.04
N GLY A 62 -9.84 3.18 3.90
CA GLY A 62 -9.91 2.43 2.64
C GLY A 62 -8.67 2.58 1.76
N VAL A 63 -7.73 3.44 2.17
CA VAL A 63 -6.50 3.74 1.46
C VAL A 63 -5.32 3.61 2.42
N THR A 64 -4.23 3.06 1.94
CA THR A 64 -2.93 3.10 2.64
C THR A 64 -1.98 3.99 1.86
N ILE A 65 -1.43 5.00 2.53
CA ILE A 65 -0.37 5.85 2.03
C ILE A 65 0.97 5.20 2.37
N VAL A 66 1.85 5.10 1.38
CA VAL A 66 3.17 4.46 1.50
C VAL A 66 4.25 5.45 1.13
N GLU A 67 5.22 5.64 2.01
CA GLU A 67 6.47 6.35 1.73
C GLU A 67 7.54 5.33 1.34
N LEU A 68 8.25 5.60 0.25
CA LEU A 68 9.29 4.74 -0.30
C LEU A 68 10.68 5.26 0.09
N LYS A 69 11.67 4.37 0.07
CA LYS A 69 13.09 4.70 0.33
C LYS A 69 13.76 5.34 -0.87
#